data_AF-A0A2H3BKW3-F1
#
_entry.id   AF-A0A2H3BKW3-F1
#
_cell.length_a   1.000
_cell.length_b   1.000
_cell.length_c   1.000
_cell.angle_alpha   90.00
_cell.angle_beta   90.00
_cell.angle_gamma   90.00
#
_symmetry.space_group_name_H-M   'P 1'
#
loop_
_entity.id
_entity.type
_entity.pdbx_description
1 polymer ?
#
loop_
_entity_poly.entity_id
_entity_poly.type
_entity_poly.pdbx_seq_one_letter_code
_entity_poly.pdbx_strand_id
1 'polypeptide(L)'
;MWEVSTWYRKLYHQKCEVDAYRLLRRLQGHVIPRFYGTVRLPISTSPLHPITAFIPGLAVEYVQGTNIDSLNPGINLPLEEAETVSDQVKDAFRNIKDEMCVLHNDVHIGNIILRATDRTPVIISDTR
;
A
#
# COMPACT_ATOMS: atom_id res chain seq x y z
N MET A 1 22.84 -18.87 -9.50
CA MET A 1 22.04 -19.31 -8.33
C MET A 1 21.40 -18.16 -7.54
N TRP A 2 21.91 -16.92 -7.64
CA TRP A 2 21.36 -15.73 -6.95
C TRP A 2 20.03 -15.20 -7.51
N GLU A 3 19.74 -15.43 -8.80
CA GLU A 3 18.49 -15.00 -9.41
C GLU A 3 17.30 -15.78 -8.82
N VAL A 4 17.44 -17.10 -8.69
CA VAL A 4 16.39 -17.97 -8.13
C VAL A 4 16.07 -17.60 -6.68
N SER A 5 17.08 -17.33 -5.84
CA SER A 5 16.85 -16.90 -4.45
C SER A 5 16.20 -15.52 -4.38
N THR A 6 16.55 -14.60 -5.29
CA THR A 6 15.89 -13.30 -5.43
C THR A 6 14.41 -13.45 -5.75
N TRP A 7 14.06 -14.36 -6.66
CA TRP A 7 12.67 -14.65 -7.01
C TRP A 7 11.88 -15.28 -5.87
N TYR A 8 12.47 -16.22 -5.12
CA TYR A 8 11.83 -16.75 -3.92
C TYR A 8 11.55 -15.67 -2.87
N ARG A 9 12.49 -14.74 -2.66
CA ARG A 9 12.28 -13.61 -1.76
C ARG A 9 11.13 -12.72 -2.21
N LYS A 10 11.02 -12.43 -3.51
CA LYS A 10 9.89 -11.65 -4.07
C LYS A 10 8.55 -12.35 -3.86
N LEU A 11 8.47 -13.66 -4.09
CA LEU A 11 7.25 -14.44 -3.85
C LEU A 11 6.88 -14.48 -2.36
N TYR A 12 7.87 -14.54 -1.47
CA TYR A 12 7.65 -14.46 -0.04
C TYR A 12 7.05 -13.10 0.35
N HIS A 13 7.64 -12.00 -0.11
CA HIS A 13 7.10 -10.65 0.16
C HIS A 13 5.67 -10.47 -0.37
N GLN A 14 5.39 -10.93 -1.60
CA GLN A 14 4.02 -10.89 -2.12
C GLN A 14 3.04 -11.65 -1.21
N LYS A 15 3.44 -12.80 -0.67
CA LYS A 15 2.59 -13.56 0.23
C LYS A 15 2.32 -12.80 1.53
N CYS A 16 3.34 -12.21 2.14
CA CYS A 16 3.20 -11.37 3.33
C CYS A 16 2.22 -10.21 3.07
N GLU A 17 2.40 -9.51 1.96
CA GLU A 17 1.55 -8.38 1.58
C GLU A 17 0.08 -8.81 1.36
N VAL A 18 -0.16 -9.95 0.70
CA VAL A 18 -1.50 -10.52 0.53
C VAL A 18 -2.14 -10.86 1.88
N ASP A 19 -1.37 -11.45 2.81
CA ASP A 19 -1.87 -11.80 4.13
C ASP A 19 -2.18 -10.54 4.96
N ALA A 20 -1.37 -9.49 4.83
CA ALA A 20 -1.64 -8.20 5.45
C ALA A 20 -2.92 -7.54 4.91
N TYR A 21 -3.13 -7.51 3.58
CA TYR A 21 -4.41 -7.03 3.03
C TYR A 21 -5.60 -7.83 3.55
N ARG A 22 -5.49 -9.16 3.70
CA ARG A 22 -6.55 -9.99 4.26
C ARG A 22 -6.86 -9.66 5.71
N LEU A 23 -5.84 -9.39 6.52
CA LEU A 23 -5.99 -8.98 7.92
C LEU A 23 -6.63 -7.59 8.00
N LEU A 24 -6.23 -6.66 7.14
CA LEU A 24 -6.77 -5.28 7.08
C LEU A 24 -8.12 -5.17 6.39
N ARG A 25 -8.84 -6.28 6.15
CA ARG A 25 -10.11 -6.30 5.38
C ARG A 25 -11.14 -5.28 5.86
N ARG A 26 -11.22 -5.02 7.17
CA ARG A 26 -12.16 -4.05 7.77
C ARG A 26 -11.84 -2.61 7.42
N LEU A 27 -10.57 -2.30 7.15
CA LEU A 27 -10.08 -0.95 6.85
C LEU A 27 -10.05 -0.66 5.34
N GLN A 28 -10.22 -1.69 4.51
CA GLN A 28 -10.24 -1.57 3.07
C GLN A 28 -11.40 -0.70 2.57
N GLY A 29 -11.12 0.12 1.55
CA GLY A 29 -12.05 1.11 0.99
C GLY A 29 -12.21 2.38 1.83
N HIS A 30 -11.54 2.46 2.98
CA HIS A 30 -11.55 3.63 3.86
C HIS A 30 -10.13 4.18 4.00
N VAL A 31 -9.32 3.63 4.91
CA VAL A 31 -7.94 4.08 5.15
C VAL A 31 -6.90 3.17 4.49
N ILE A 32 -7.32 1.99 4.02
CA ILE A 32 -6.52 1.06 3.20
C ILE A 32 -7.23 0.90 1.84
N PRO A 33 -6.51 0.80 0.70
CA PRO A 33 -7.13 0.48 -0.58
C PRO A 33 -7.82 -0.90 -0.57
N ARG A 34 -8.90 -1.06 -1.32
CA ARG A 34 -9.48 -2.42 -1.51
C ARG A 34 -8.50 -3.33 -2.23
N PHE A 35 -8.36 -4.56 -1.74
CA PHE A 35 -7.62 -5.62 -2.39
C PHE A 35 -8.56 -6.47 -3.23
N TYR A 36 -8.28 -6.57 -4.53
CA TYR A 36 -9.09 -7.35 -5.47
C TYR A 36 -8.53 -8.74 -5.73
N GLY A 37 -7.23 -8.96 -5.48
CA GLY A 37 -6.60 -10.26 -5.66
C GLY A 37 -5.17 -10.18 -6.16
N THR A 38 -4.60 -11.33 -6.49
CA THR A 38 -3.26 -11.41 -7.09
C THR A 38 -3.36 -11.51 -8.61
N VAL A 39 -2.36 -10.96 -9.29
CA VAL A 39 -2.21 -11.04 -10.74
C VAL A 39 -0.88 -11.67 -11.10
N ARG A 40 -0.80 -12.26 -12.30
CA ARG A 40 0.42 -12.82 -12.88
C ARG A 40 0.64 -12.22 -14.25
N LEU A 41 1.66 -11.37 -14.38
CA LEU A 41 1.99 -10.71 -15.63
C LEU A 41 3.08 -11.51 -16.35
N PRO A 42 2.83 -12.07 -17.55
CA PRO A 42 3.82 -12.87 -18.26
C PRO A 42 5.03 -12.01 -18.66
N ILE A 43 6.25 -12.52 -18.46
CA ILE A 43 7.50 -11.82 -18.82
C ILE A 43 7.99 -12.25 -20.20
N SER A 44 7.93 -13.55 -20.47
CA SER A 44 8.50 -14.16 -21.67
C SER A 44 7.67 -15.37 -22.09
N THR A 45 7.59 -15.58 -23.40
CA THR A 45 6.98 -16.77 -24.02
C THR A 45 7.88 -18.01 -23.90
N SER A 46 9.13 -17.87 -23.48
CA SER A 46 10.09 -18.97 -23.33
C SER A 46 10.98 -18.77 -22.09
N PRO A 47 10.42 -18.92 -20.88
CA PRO A 47 11.18 -18.73 -19.65
C PRO A 47 12.16 -19.88 -19.42
N LEU A 48 13.38 -19.54 -18.96
CA LEU A 48 14.38 -20.53 -18.54
C LEU A 48 13.95 -21.34 -17.31
N HIS A 49 13.05 -20.80 -16.47
CA HIS A 49 12.51 -21.48 -15.29
C HIS A 49 11.07 -21.02 -15.01
N PRO A 50 10.17 -21.88 -14.50
CA PRO A 50 8.78 -21.48 -14.19
C PRO A 50 8.66 -20.27 -13.26
N ILE A 51 9.61 -20.11 -12.33
CA ILE A 51 9.64 -18.97 -11.39
C ILE A 51 9.87 -17.61 -12.09
N THR A 52 10.44 -17.62 -13.30
CA THR A 52 10.69 -16.43 -14.11
C THR A 52 9.69 -16.27 -15.25
N ALA A 53 8.65 -17.12 -15.29
CA ALA A 53 7.62 -17.06 -16.32
C ALA A 53 6.71 -15.84 -16.18
N PHE A 54 6.52 -15.33 -14.96
CA PHE A 54 5.63 -14.22 -14.67
C PHE A 54 6.16 -13.32 -13.54
N ILE A 55 5.72 -12.06 -13.56
CA ILE A 55 5.83 -11.14 -12.43
C ILE A 55 4.59 -11.32 -11.56
N PRO A 56 4.75 -11.71 -10.29
CA PRO A 56 3.65 -11.66 -9.33
C PRO A 56 3.27 -10.20 -9.05
N GLY A 57 1.97 -9.90 -9.02
CA GLY A 57 1.46 -8.58 -8.64
C GLY A 57 0.20 -8.67 -7.78
N LEU A 58 -0.24 -7.51 -7.28
CA LEU A 58 -1.49 -7.32 -6.55
C LEU A 58 -2.38 -6.38 -7.36
N ALA A 59 -3.67 -6.69 -7.43
CA ALA A 59 -4.69 -5.78 -7.92
C ALA A 59 -5.34 -5.09 -6.71
N VAL A 60 -5.18 -3.77 -6.63
CA VAL A 60 -5.70 -2.93 -5.56
C VAL A 60 -6.49 -1.76 -6.12
N GLU A 61 -7.34 -1.17 -5.29
CA GLU A 61 -8.10 0.03 -5.59
C GLU A 61 -7.17 1.17 -6.03
N TYR A 62 -7.52 1.78 -7.16
CA TYR A 62 -6.91 3.02 -7.58
C TYR A 62 -7.46 4.17 -6.76
N VAL A 63 -6.60 4.84 -6.01
CA VAL A 63 -6.96 6.00 -5.19
C VAL A 63 -6.63 7.27 -5.98
N GLN A 64 -7.65 7.92 -6.54
CA GLN A 64 -7.49 9.24 -7.14
C GLN A 64 -7.20 10.27 -6.04
N GLY A 65 -6.04 10.91 -6.10
CA GLY A 65 -5.65 11.85 -5.06
C GLY A 65 -4.24 12.40 -5.24
N THR A 66 -3.78 13.07 -4.20
CA THR A 66 -2.46 13.71 -4.14
C THR A 66 -1.65 13.09 -3.01
N ASN A 67 -0.39 12.78 -3.28
CA ASN A 67 0.52 12.32 -2.25
C ASN A 67 0.80 13.46 -1.26
N ILE A 68 0.72 13.18 0.05
CA ILE A 68 0.95 14.21 1.05
C ILE A 68 2.41 14.72 1.04
N ASP A 69 3.36 13.95 0.50
CA ASP A 69 4.76 14.39 0.34
C ASP A 69 4.95 15.55 -0.64
N SER A 70 3.99 15.75 -1.55
CA SER A 70 3.96 16.85 -2.51
C SER A 70 3.28 18.11 -1.94
N LEU A 71 2.72 18.01 -0.74
CA LEU A 71 2.01 19.09 -0.07
C LEU A 71 2.91 19.78 0.96
N ASN A 72 2.79 21.09 1.00
CA ASN A 72 3.45 22.02 1.90
C ASN A 72 2.38 22.79 2.69
N PRO A 73 2.25 22.52 4.00
CA PRO A 73 1.34 23.24 4.88
C PRO A 73 1.57 24.77 4.82
N GLY A 74 0.49 25.53 4.74
CA GLY A 74 0.50 26.99 4.58
C GLY A 74 0.81 27.50 3.17
N ILE A 75 1.18 26.64 2.22
CA ILE A 75 1.47 27.02 0.82
C ILE A 75 0.40 26.47 -0.12
N ASN A 76 0.30 25.15 -0.22
CA ASN A 76 -0.64 24.45 -1.12
C ASN A 76 -1.64 23.57 -0.35
N LEU A 77 -1.56 23.57 0.98
CA LEU A 77 -2.53 23.01 1.91
C LEU A 77 -2.71 24.00 3.08
N PRO A 78 -3.91 24.57 3.31
CA PRO A 78 -4.16 25.44 4.47
C PRO A 78 -3.75 24.79 5.79
N LEU A 79 -3.24 25.56 6.76
CA LEU A 79 -2.72 25.01 8.02
C LEU A 79 -3.78 24.24 8.82
N GLU A 80 -4.99 24.81 8.98
CA GLU A 80 -6.11 24.15 9.66
C GLU A 80 -6.47 22.81 9.01
N GLU A 81 -6.41 22.76 7.69
CA GLU A 81 -6.66 21.54 6.94
C GLU A 81 -5.52 20.53 7.10
N ALA A 82 -4.26 21.00 7.11
CA ALA A 82 -3.10 20.15 7.37
C ALA A 82 -3.15 19.51 8.77
N GLU A 83 -3.61 20.26 9.79
CA GLU A 83 -3.82 19.74 11.14
C GLU A 83 -4.92 18.67 11.15
N THR A 84 -6.04 18.93 10.47
CA THR A 84 -7.14 17.97 10.33
C THR A 84 -6.67 16.68 9.66
N VAL A 85 -5.92 16.78 8.56
CA VAL A 85 -5.34 15.64 7.85
C VAL A 85 -4.36 14.88 8.76
N SER A 86 -3.51 15.60 9.50
CA SER A 86 -2.57 14.98 10.45
C SER A 86 -3.28 14.14 11.51
N ASP A 87 -4.38 14.65 12.08
CA ASP A 87 -5.17 13.89 13.05
C ASP A 87 -5.85 12.67 12.43
N GLN A 88 -6.39 12.79 11.22
CA GLN A 88 -6.97 11.66 10.48
C GLN A 88 -5.91 10.58 10.16
N VAL A 89 -4.69 10.98 9.78
CA VAL A 89 -3.58 10.04 9.55
C VAL A 89 -3.22 9.31 10.85
N LYS A 90 -3.18 10.03 11.98
CA LYS A 90 -2.95 9.42 13.30
C LYS A 90 -4.06 8.43 13.67
N ASP A 91 -5.32 8.73 13.38
CA ASP A 91 -6.44 7.81 13.57
C ASP A 91 -6.33 6.57 12.67
N ALA A 92 -5.94 6.74 11.40
CA ALA A 92 -5.72 5.63 10.49
C ALA A 92 -4.67 4.65 11.02
N PHE A 93 -3.54 5.15 11.51
CA PHE A 93 -2.50 4.30 12.12
C PHE A 93 -2.94 3.64 13.43
N ARG A 94 -3.76 4.31 14.25
CA ARG A 94 -4.39 3.68 15.43
C ARG A 94 -5.27 2.51 15.01
N ASN A 95 -6.14 2.70 14.01
CA ASN A 95 -7.01 1.64 13.50
C ASN A 95 -6.22 0.45 12.94
N ILE A 96 -5.12 0.70 12.22
CA ILE A 96 -4.23 -0.37 11.73
C ILE A 96 -3.60 -1.14 12.89
N LYS A 97 -3.10 -0.41 13.90
CA LYS A 97 -2.51 -1.02 15.10
C LYS A 97 -3.53 -1.90 15.84
N ASP A 98 -4.78 -1.48 15.91
CA ASP A 98 -5.85 -2.22 16.59
C ASP A 98 -6.22 -3.54 15.90
N GLU A 99 -5.88 -3.72 14.62
CA GLU A 99 -5.98 -5.02 13.94
C GLU A 99 -4.90 -6.02 14.43
N MET A 100 -3.98 -5.61 15.33
CA MET A 100 -3.00 -6.39 16.14
C MET A 100 -2.09 -7.38 15.39
N CYS A 101 -2.27 -7.57 14.09
CA CYS A 101 -1.63 -8.62 13.29
C CYS A 101 -0.79 -8.06 12.13
N VAL A 102 -0.74 -6.74 11.94
CA VAL A 102 0.02 -6.10 10.85
C VAL A 102 0.93 -5.02 11.41
N LEU A 103 2.23 -5.16 11.16
CA LEU A 103 3.21 -4.12 11.39
C LEU A 103 3.39 -3.33 10.10
N HIS A 104 3.03 -2.06 10.12
CA HIS A 104 3.33 -1.18 9.01
C HIS A 104 4.80 -0.76 9.08
N ASN A 105 5.69 -1.50 8.43
CA ASN A 105 7.13 -1.27 8.55
C ASN A 105 7.67 -0.15 7.64
N ASP A 106 6.83 0.43 6.78
CA ASP A 106 7.21 1.46 5.80
C ASP A 106 6.32 2.72 5.90
N VAL A 107 6.12 3.19 7.15
CA VAL A 107 5.38 4.43 7.41
C VAL A 107 6.21 5.63 6.94
N HIS A 108 5.81 6.21 5.82
CA HIS A 108 6.34 7.48 5.35
C HIS A 108 5.27 8.29 4.65
N ILE A 109 5.45 9.62 4.61
CA ILE A 109 4.50 10.55 4.00
C ILE A 109 4.24 10.21 2.52
N GLY A 110 5.27 9.80 1.78
CA GLY A 110 5.14 9.31 0.39
C GLY A 110 4.24 8.08 0.19
N ASN A 111 3.77 7.42 1.26
CA ASN A 111 2.85 6.28 1.21
C ASN A 111 1.42 6.69 1.64
N ILE A 112 1.11 7.98 1.64
CA ILE A 112 -0.20 8.49 2.03
C ILE A 112 -0.76 9.35 0.90
N ILE A 113 -1.90 8.93 0.37
CA ILE A 113 -2.66 9.67 -0.63
C ILE A 113 -3.85 10.34 0.06
N LEU A 114 -4.02 11.65 -0.14
CA LEU A 114 -5.26 12.34 0.19
C LEU A 114 -6.23 12.20 -0.99
N ARG A 115 -7.40 11.60 -0.77
CA ARG A 115 -8.41 11.46 -1.81
C ARG A 115 -8.78 12.82 -2.42
N ALA A 116 -8.94 12.87 -3.73
CA ALA A 116 -9.33 14.09 -4.43
C ALA A 116 -10.74 14.60 -4.04
N THR A 117 -11.60 13.69 -3.57
CA THR A 117 -13.01 13.98 -3.25
C THR A 117 -13.20 14.70 -1.93
N ASP A 118 -12.51 14.26 -0.88
CA ASP A 118 -12.75 14.67 0.51
C ASP A 118 -11.47 14.84 1.33
N ARG A 119 -10.29 14.66 0.69
CA ARG A 119 -8.96 14.71 1.31
C ARG A 119 -8.76 13.75 2.48
N THR A 120 -9.59 12.72 2.58
CA THR A 120 -9.37 11.64 3.55
C THR A 120 -8.07 10.88 3.20
N PRO A 121 -7.23 10.55 4.19
CA PRO A 121 -5.98 9.85 3.95
C PRO A 121 -6.21 8.37 3.66
N VAL A 122 -5.48 7.86 2.67
CA VAL A 122 -5.38 6.45 2.34
C VAL A 122 -3.92 6.04 2.37
N ILE A 123 -3.62 5.00 3.11
CA ILE A 123 -2.27 4.49 3.30
C ILE A 123 -2.00 3.41 2.24
N ILE A 124 -1.09 3.71 1.33
CA ILE A 124 -0.65 2.84 0.22
C ILE A 124 0.78 2.37 0.52
N SER A 125 0.95 1.20 1.12
CA SER A 125 2.30 0.73 1.46
C SER A 125 2.43 -0.79 1.45
N ASP A 126 3.68 -1.23 1.32
CA ASP A 126 4.13 -2.60 1.53
C ASP A 126 4.07 -2.92 3.03
N THR A 127 3.13 -3.78 3.40
CA THR A 127 2.98 -4.26 4.78
C THR A 127 3.84 -5.51 4.93
N ARG A 128 5.00 -5.36 5.58
CA ARG A 128 5.98 -6.42 5.80
C ARG A 128 5.86 -7.08 7.17
#